data_AF-A0A846XPX4-F1
#
_entry.id   AF-A0A846XPX4-F1
#
_cell.length_a   1.000
_cell.length_b   1.000
_cell.length_c   1.000
_cell.angle_alpha   90.00
_cell.angle_beta   90.00
_cell.angle_gamma   90.00
#
_symmetry.space_group_name_H-M   'P 1'
#
loop_
_entity.id
_entity.type
_entity.pdbx_description
1 polymer ?
#
loop_
_entity_poly.entity_id
_entity_poly.type
_entity_poly.pdbx_seq_one_letter_code
_entity_poly.pdbx_strand_id
1 'polypeptide(L)'
;MEWFLIAAVVAAVALTLVWRSRQREQRATELTDALADARRTNERLGGQIYNLTGTNTAAKQALADAAERHTAAGGQLDQAASAVQAHLAKQTAVEGLYYIRAARIAMDMDPGPSVPELEGRVSAGEVSEDREIDFENRRIAASPRPSSATPNYYPGGRVAGRPVPAGWYSEPWWRPAMIAGAWGIGSTLLFTSLFTGMAGVGYGAQGFENGYGEGFQDGLSAGDQGADPAGGDWGGDAGGGDWGGFDF
;
A
#
# COMPACT_ATOMS: atom_id res chain seq x y z
N MET A 1 -9.36 -52.98 21.67
CA MET A 1 -9.32 -52.01 20.55
C MET A 1 -9.70 -50.61 21.01
N GLU A 2 -10.76 -50.43 21.80
CA GLU A 2 -11.27 -49.12 22.26
C GLU A 2 -10.23 -48.27 23.01
N TRP A 3 -9.44 -48.84 23.92
CA TRP A 3 -8.40 -48.11 24.66
C TRP A 3 -7.31 -47.50 23.78
N PHE A 4 -6.97 -48.16 22.67
CA PHE A 4 -6.00 -47.63 21.69
C PHE A 4 -6.59 -46.47 20.90
N LEU A 5 -7.88 -46.53 20.56
CA LEU A 5 -8.58 -45.43 19.89
C LEU A 5 -8.69 -44.21 20.80
N ILE A 6 -9.01 -44.39 22.08
CA ILE A 6 -9.06 -43.30 23.07
C ILE A 6 -7.66 -42.66 23.22
N ALA A 7 -6.61 -43.47 23.36
CA ALA A 7 -5.24 -42.97 23.45
C ALA A 7 -4.81 -42.19 22.19
N ALA A 8 -5.17 -42.68 21.00
CA ALA A 8 -4.88 -42.02 19.74
C ALA A 8 -5.61 -40.67 19.62
N VAL A 9 -6.88 -40.59 20.02
CA VAL A 9 -7.66 -39.34 20.02
C VAL A 9 -7.06 -38.33 21.00
N VAL A 10 -6.70 -38.75 22.21
CA VAL A 10 -6.06 -37.85 23.20
C VAL A 10 -4.71 -37.33 22.69
N ALA A 11 -3.89 -38.19 22.07
CA ALA A 11 -2.63 -37.78 21.47
C ALA A 11 -2.85 -36.79 20.31
N ALA A 12 -3.85 -37.03 19.45
CA ALA A 12 -4.21 -36.14 18.35
C ALA A 12 -4.68 -34.78 18.86
N VAL A 13 -5.54 -34.74 19.90
CA VAL A 13 -6.00 -33.49 20.51
C VAL A 13 -4.82 -32.74 21.14
N ALA A 14 -3.95 -33.42 21.88
CA ALA A 14 -2.77 -32.80 22.49
C ALA A 14 -1.82 -32.20 21.45
N LEU A 15 -1.55 -32.93 20.36
CA LEU A 15 -0.75 -32.43 19.23
C LEU A 15 -1.38 -31.20 18.59
N THR A 16 -2.69 -31.23 18.34
CA THR A 16 -3.41 -30.08 17.75
C THR A 16 -3.36 -28.84 18.66
N LEU A 17 -3.49 -29.02 19.98
CA LEU A 17 -3.40 -27.92 20.96
C LEU A 17 -1.99 -27.30 21.00
N VAL A 18 -0.93 -28.13 21.02
CA VAL A 18 0.47 -27.66 21.00
C VAL A 18 0.80 -26.95 19.68
N TRP A 19 0.31 -27.46 18.56
CA TRP A 19 0.49 -26.81 17.26
C TRP A 19 -0.20 -25.45 17.22
N ARG A 20 -1.45 -25.36 17.70
CA ARG A 20 -2.19 -24.08 17.80
C ARG A 20 -1.52 -23.09 18.76
N SER A 21 -0.97 -23.56 19.89
CA SER A 21 -0.30 -22.65 20.83
C SER A 21 0.98 -22.07 20.23
N ARG A 22 1.79 -22.89 19.54
CA ARG A 22 2.99 -22.43 18.85
C ARG A 22 2.68 -21.43 17.73
N GLN A 23 1.63 -21.68 16.94
CA GLN A 23 1.21 -20.73 15.90
C GLN A 23 0.76 -19.39 16.49
N ARG A 24 0.06 -19.40 17.63
CA ARG A 24 -0.36 -18.16 18.30
C ARG A 24 0.84 -17.37 18.82
N GLU A 25 1.81 -18.06 19.40
CA GLU A 25 3.04 -17.44 19.90
C GLU A 25 3.84 -16.81 18.75
N GLN A 26 4.02 -17.52 17.65
CA GLN A 26 4.69 -16.99 16.44
C GLN A 26 3.99 -15.74 15.91
N ARG A 27 2.66 -15.78 15.73
CA ARG A 27 1.88 -14.61 15.26
C ARG A 27 1.98 -13.42 16.22
N ALA A 28 2.05 -13.67 17.52
CA ALA A 28 2.19 -12.62 18.52
C ALA A 28 3.58 -11.96 18.44
N THR A 29 4.64 -12.75 18.25
CA THR A 29 6.00 -12.24 18.03
C THR A 29 6.07 -11.45 16.73
N GLU A 30 5.58 -12.00 15.62
CA GLU A 30 5.54 -11.31 14.31
C GLU A 30 4.79 -9.98 14.38
N LEU A 31 3.63 -9.95 15.03
CA LEU A 31 2.88 -8.72 15.26
C LEU A 31 3.69 -7.71 16.08
N THR A 32 4.33 -8.14 17.15
CA THR A 32 5.12 -7.27 18.03
C THR A 32 6.29 -6.64 17.28
N ASP A 33 7.01 -7.45 16.49
CA ASP A 33 8.14 -6.98 15.68
C ASP A 33 7.68 -6.02 14.58
N ALA A 34 6.60 -6.35 13.88
CA ALA A 34 6.03 -5.49 12.83
C ALA A 34 5.55 -4.14 13.40
N LEU A 35 4.91 -4.14 14.58
CA LEU A 35 4.51 -2.92 15.27
C LEU A 35 5.71 -2.07 15.69
N ALA A 36 6.76 -2.68 16.23
CA ALA A 36 7.97 -1.97 16.64
C ALA A 36 8.68 -1.29 15.45
N ASP A 37 8.78 -1.99 14.32
CA ASP A 37 9.38 -1.47 13.10
C ASP A 37 8.54 -0.32 12.47
N ALA A 38 7.23 -0.51 12.42
CA ALA A 38 6.30 0.51 11.93
C ALA A 38 6.31 1.77 12.83
N ARG A 39 6.31 1.62 14.16
CA ARG A 39 6.43 2.74 15.12
C ARG A 39 7.75 3.48 14.96
N ARG A 40 8.87 2.77 14.91
CA ARG A 40 10.20 3.38 14.68
C ARG A 40 10.23 4.20 13.39
N THR A 41 9.63 3.67 12.33
CA THR A 41 9.54 4.37 11.03
C THR A 41 8.68 5.63 11.14
N ASN A 42 7.53 5.56 11.83
CA ASN A 42 6.65 6.70 12.02
C ASN A 42 7.24 7.77 12.95
N GLU A 43 7.97 7.38 13.99
CA GLU A 43 8.71 8.29 14.87
C GLU A 43 9.83 9.00 14.11
N ARG A 44 10.57 8.28 13.25
CA ARG A 44 11.56 8.89 12.35
C ARG A 44 10.92 9.94 11.45
N LEU A 45 9.75 9.65 10.87
CA LEU A 45 8.98 10.60 10.08
C LEU A 45 8.60 11.83 10.90
N GLY A 46 7.98 11.64 12.07
CA GLY A 46 7.59 12.74 12.97
C GLY A 46 8.78 13.62 13.36
N GLY A 47 9.93 13.02 13.66
CA GLY A 47 11.17 13.75 13.94
C GLY A 47 11.67 14.59 12.76
N GLN A 48 11.51 14.12 11.51
CA GLN A 48 11.86 14.93 10.33
C GLN A 48 10.89 16.10 10.13
N ILE A 49 9.58 15.86 10.31
CA ILE A 49 8.54 16.89 10.17
C ILE A 49 8.80 18.03 11.16
N TYR A 50 9.10 17.72 12.42
CA TYR A 50 9.33 18.72 13.47
C TYR A 50 10.59 19.58 13.22
N ASN A 51 11.61 19.01 12.56
CA ASN A 51 12.90 19.66 12.36
C ASN A 51 13.00 20.44 11.03
N LEU A 52 11.99 20.40 10.18
CA LEU A 52 12.01 21.06 8.87
C LEU A 52 10.94 22.15 8.77
N THR A 53 11.33 23.31 8.28
CA THR A 53 10.42 24.43 7.99
C THR A 53 10.47 24.74 6.50
N GLY A 54 9.34 24.61 5.81
CA GLY A 54 9.25 24.80 4.36
C GLY A 54 9.54 26.25 3.95
N THR A 55 10.56 26.45 3.12
CA THR A 55 10.98 27.80 2.67
C THR A 55 10.32 28.25 1.36
N ASN A 56 9.69 27.34 0.61
CA ASN A 56 8.97 27.61 -0.63
C ASN A 56 7.69 26.78 -0.74
N THR A 57 6.87 27.04 -1.76
CA THR A 57 5.55 26.41 -1.94
C THR A 57 5.65 24.88 -2.04
N ALA A 58 6.57 24.36 -2.86
CA ALA A 58 6.76 22.93 -3.05
C ALA A 58 7.18 22.23 -1.74
N ALA A 59 8.12 22.83 -1.00
CA ALA A 59 8.56 22.32 0.29
C ALA A 59 7.46 22.35 1.35
N LYS A 60 6.68 23.44 1.43
CA LYS A 60 5.54 23.55 2.36
C LYS A 60 4.48 22.49 2.07
N GLN A 61 4.14 22.29 0.80
CA GLN A 61 3.17 21.26 0.40
C GLN A 61 3.69 19.86 0.73
N ALA A 62 4.94 19.55 0.41
CA ALA A 62 5.52 18.25 0.72
C ALA A 62 5.60 17.99 2.24
N LEU A 63 5.91 19.00 3.07
CA LEU A 63 5.86 18.84 4.53
C LEU A 63 4.45 18.65 5.07
N ALA A 64 3.44 19.30 4.47
CA ALA A 64 2.04 19.09 4.81
C ALA A 64 1.61 17.65 4.47
N ASP A 65 1.91 17.18 3.25
CA ASP A 65 1.63 15.81 2.82
C ASP A 65 2.37 14.79 3.72
N ALA A 66 3.61 15.07 4.15
CA ALA A 66 4.33 14.24 5.10
C ALA A 66 3.61 14.15 6.47
N ALA A 67 3.09 15.28 6.98
CA ALA A 67 2.35 15.33 8.23
C ALA A 67 1.00 14.60 8.17
N GLU A 68 0.31 14.66 7.03
CA GLU A 68 -0.88 13.85 6.77
C GLU A 68 -0.55 12.37 6.85
N ARG A 69 0.54 11.93 6.19
CA ARG A 69 1.00 10.54 6.25
C ARG A 69 1.41 10.11 7.65
N HIS A 70 2.07 10.96 8.42
CA HIS A 70 2.44 10.67 9.81
C HIS A 70 1.21 10.43 10.70
N THR A 71 0.19 11.27 10.54
CA THR A 71 -1.07 11.17 11.28
C THR A 71 -1.84 9.91 10.88
N ALA A 72 -1.92 9.63 9.57
CA ALA A 72 -2.57 8.42 9.05
C ALA A 72 -1.87 7.14 9.53
N ALA A 73 -0.54 7.08 9.45
CA ALA A 73 0.25 5.95 9.94
C ALA A 73 0.10 5.76 11.45
N GLY A 74 0.04 6.85 12.23
CA GLY A 74 -0.26 6.81 13.66
C GLY A 74 -1.62 6.19 13.95
N GLY A 75 -2.68 6.65 13.29
CA GLY A 75 -4.01 6.08 13.45
C GLY A 75 -4.12 4.61 13.02
N GLN A 76 -3.40 4.21 11.97
CA GLN A 76 -3.31 2.80 11.53
C GLN A 76 -2.56 1.93 12.56
N LEU A 77 -1.47 2.44 13.13
CA LEU A 77 -0.69 1.77 14.18
C LEU A 77 -1.52 1.52 15.44
N ASP A 78 -2.35 2.49 15.84
CA ASP A 78 -3.19 2.38 17.03
C ASP A 78 -4.29 1.31 16.88
N GLN A 79 -4.71 1.03 15.65
CA GLN A 79 -5.77 0.06 15.33
C GLN A 79 -5.24 -1.29 14.84
N ALA A 80 -3.93 -1.43 14.59
CA ALA A 80 -3.35 -2.62 14.01
C ALA A 80 -3.41 -3.83 14.96
N ALA A 81 -4.05 -4.91 14.51
CA ALA A 81 -4.23 -6.17 15.23
C ALA A 81 -3.52 -7.37 14.56
N SER A 82 -2.80 -7.13 13.45
CA SER A 82 -2.06 -8.15 12.69
C SER A 82 -0.77 -7.57 12.11
N ALA A 83 0.22 -8.45 11.86
CA ALA A 83 1.49 -8.04 11.26
C ALA A 83 1.28 -7.33 9.91
N VAL A 84 0.32 -7.80 9.10
CA VAL A 84 -0.05 -7.17 7.82
C VAL A 84 -0.52 -5.73 8.03
N GLN A 85 -1.42 -5.48 8.99
CA GLN A 85 -1.88 -4.11 9.29
C GLN A 85 -0.74 -3.21 9.78
N ALA A 86 0.18 -3.74 10.59
CA ALA A 86 1.37 -3.00 11.01
C ALA A 86 2.30 -2.68 9.82
N HIS A 87 2.47 -3.60 8.87
CA HIS A 87 3.23 -3.36 7.64
C HIS A 87 2.58 -2.30 6.75
N LEU A 88 1.24 -2.30 6.61
CA LEU A 88 0.53 -1.23 5.91
C LEU A 88 0.75 0.13 6.58
N ALA A 89 0.73 0.18 7.91
CA ALA A 89 1.04 1.40 8.65
C ALA A 89 2.49 1.88 8.42
N LYS A 90 3.44 0.94 8.36
CA LYS A 90 4.83 1.22 7.98
C LYS A 90 4.91 1.80 6.57
N GLN A 91 4.21 1.24 5.58
CA GLN A 91 4.20 1.76 4.21
C GLN A 91 3.70 3.22 4.16
N THR A 92 2.61 3.53 4.88
CA THR A 92 2.12 4.91 5.00
C THR A 92 3.20 5.85 5.57
N ALA A 93 3.94 5.42 6.60
CA ALA A 93 5.04 6.21 7.15
C ALA A 93 6.22 6.34 6.15
N VAL A 94 6.54 5.29 5.40
CA VAL A 94 7.55 5.33 4.32
C VAL A 94 7.14 6.32 3.23
N GLU A 95 5.88 6.38 2.83
CA GLU A 95 5.38 7.41 1.91
C GLU A 95 5.62 8.82 2.46
N GLY A 96 5.33 9.04 3.75
CA GLY A 96 5.66 10.30 4.42
C GLY A 96 7.15 10.66 4.36
N LEU A 97 8.04 9.67 4.43
CA LEU A 97 9.48 9.89 4.33
C LEU A 97 9.93 10.27 2.91
N TYR A 98 9.22 9.81 1.88
CA TYR A 98 9.42 10.33 0.52
C TYR A 98 9.00 11.79 0.41
N TYR A 99 7.92 12.20 1.06
CA TYR A 99 7.52 13.60 1.13
C TYR A 99 8.54 14.47 1.86
N ILE A 100 9.13 13.99 2.96
CA ILE A 100 10.27 14.65 3.61
C ILE A 100 11.44 14.81 2.65
N ARG A 101 11.81 13.76 1.94
CA ARG A 101 12.89 13.80 0.94
C ARG A 101 12.60 14.83 -0.15
N ALA A 102 11.37 14.87 -0.66
CA ALA A 102 10.91 15.83 -1.65
C ALA A 102 10.97 17.27 -1.13
N ALA A 103 10.57 17.50 0.13
CA ALA A 103 10.69 18.81 0.76
C ALA A 103 12.15 19.28 0.85
N ARG A 104 13.07 18.39 1.22
CA ARG A 104 14.52 18.69 1.29
C ARG A 104 15.08 19.02 -0.09
N ILE A 105 14.75 18.23 -1.11
CA ILE A 105 15.12 18.50 -2.50
C ILE A 105 14.58 19.86 -2.96
N ALA A 106 13.32 20.17 -2.67
CA ALA A 106 12.72 21.47 -3.00
C ALA A 106 13.41 22.66 -2.34
N MET A 107 14.08 22.45 -1.20
CA MET A 107 14.84 23.47 -0.48
C MET A 107 16.34 23.46 -0.81
N ASP A 108 16.76 22.70 -1.83
CA ASP A 108 18.18 22.52 -2.21
C ASP A 108 19.04 22.00 -1.05
N MET A 109 18.47 21.13 -0.22
CA MET A 109 19.14 20.48 0.90
C MET A 109 19.58 19.07 0.52
N ASP A 110 20.50 18.50 1.31
CA ASP A 110 20.76 17.06 1.28
C ASP A 110 19.43 16.28 1.42
N PRO A 111 19.06 15.42 0.46
CA PRO A 111 17.83 14.63 0.50
C PRO A 111 17.70 13.73 1.73
N GLY A 112 18.81 13.50 2.43
CA GLY A 112 18.89 12.66 3.62
C GLY A 112 19.02 11.17 3.27
N PRO A 113 18.88 10.28 4.27
CA PRO A 113 19.13 8.85 4.10
C PRO A 113 18.20 8.23 3.08
N SER A 114 18.62 7.10 2.50
CA SER A 114 17.80 6.31 1.60
C SER A 114 16.48 5.93 2.29
N VAL A 115 15.39 6.08 1.55
CA VAL A 115 14.06 5.65 1.99
C VAL A 115 13.82 4.23 1.45
N PRO A 116 13.25 3.30 2.24
CA PRO A 116 12.86 1.99 1.74
C PRO A 116 11.94 2.12 0.51
N GLU A 117 12.06 1.18 -0.43
CA GLU A 117 11.23 1.16 -1.64
C GLU A 117 9.74 1.03 -1.30
N LEU A 118 8.89 1.75 -2.02
CA LEU A 118 7.43 1.62 -1.93
C LEU A 118 6.92 0.55 -2.90
N GLU A 119 5.87 -0.16 -2.50
CA GLU A 119 5.20 -1.11 -3.37
C GLU A 119 4.62 -0.43 -4.60
N GLY A 120 4.84 -1.04 -5.76
CA GLY A 120 4.33 -0.55 -7.05
C GLY A 120 5.01 0.72 -7.59
N ARG A 121 5.91 1.35 -6.84
CA ARG A 121 6.62 2.56 -7.27
C ARG A 121 7.48 2.33 -8.51
N VAL A 122 8.30 1.27 -8.51
CA VAL A 122 9.15 0.91 -9.66
C VAL A 122 8.32 0.68 -10.92
N SER A 123 7.20 -0.04 -10.81
CA SER A 123 6.30 -0.29 -11.95
C SER A 123 5.57 0.96 -12.44
N ALA A 124 5.38 1.97 -11.59
CA ALA A 124 4.69 3.21 -11.94
C ALA A 124 5.59 4.21 -12.70
N GLY A 125 6.91 3.99 -12.70
CA GLY A 125 7.86 4.87 -13.36
C GLY A 125 7.95 6.26 -12.73
N GLU A 126 8.61 7.18 -13.41
CA GLU A 126 8.82 8.54 -12.95
C GLU A 126 8.76 9.55 -14.09
N VAL A 127 8.38 10.79 -13.76
CA VAL A 127 8.40 11.91 -14.69
C VAL A 127 9.84 12.24 -15.03
N SER A 128 10.23 12.06 -16.30
CA SER A 128 11.60 12.25 -16.76
C SER A 128 11.87 13.63 -17.37
N GLU A 129 10.83 14.37 -17.74
CA GLU A 129 10.95 15.67 -18.41
C GLU A 129 9.81 16.62 -18.03
N ASP A 130 10.06 17.92 -18.20
CA ASP A 130 9.05 18.96 -18.00
C ASP A 130 7.98 18.84 -19.09
N ARG A 131 6.71 18.85 -18.69
CA ARG A 131 5.58 18.79 -19.62
C ARG A 131 4.41 19.62 -19.15
N GLU A 132 3.77 20.29 -20.10
CA GLU A 132 2.59 21.12 -19.88
C GLU A 132 1.57 20.82 -20.98
N ILE A 133 0.31 20.63 -20.59
CA ILE A 133 -0.81 20.37 -21.49
C ILE A 133 -2.01 21.24 -21.12
N ASP A 134 -2.89 21.46 -22.09
CA ASP A 134 -4.23 21.99 -21.84
C ASP A 134 -5.23 20.83 -21.79
N PHE A 135 -5.92 20.69 -20.65
CA PHE A 135 -6.91 19.65 -20.39
C PHE A 135 -8.14 20.26 -19.74
N GLU A 136 -9.31 20.11 -20.35
CA GLU A 136 -10.59 20.65 -19.83
C GLU A 136 -10.52 22.15 -19.47
N ASN A 137 -9.93 22.97 -20.35
CA ASN A 137 -9.69 24.41 -20.17
C ASN A 137 -8.79 24.77 -18.96
N ARG A 138 -7.98 23.81 -18.48
CA ARG A 138 -7.00 24.01 -17.41
C ARG A 138 -5.63 23.57 -17.88
N ARG A 139 -4.60 24.24 -17.40
CA ARG A 139 -3.21 23.93 -17.71
C ARG A 139 -2.66 22.96 -16.67
N ILE A 140 -2.30 21.76 -17.10
CA ILE A 140 -1.76 20.72 -16.25
C ILE A 140 -0.30 20.52 -16.59
N ALA A 141 0.55 20.49 -15.56
CA ALA A 141 1.98 20.30 -15.75
C ALA A 141 2.53 19.18 -14.87
N ALA A 142 3.58 18.54 -15.37
CA ALA A 142 4.40 17.55 -14.68
C ALA A 142 5.88 17.91 -14.86
N SER A 143 6.71 17.62 -13.85
CA SER A 143 8.15 17.88 -13.87
C SER A 143 8.93 16.87 -13.02
N PRO A 144 10.18 16.52 -13.41
CA PRO A 144 11.11 15.82 -12.54
C PRO A 144 11.57 16.68 -11.34
N ARG A 145 11.39 18.00 -11.40
CA ARG A 145 11.94 18.95 -10.42
C ARG A 145 10.85 19.77 -9.73
N PRO A 146 11.07 20.16 -8.47
CA PRO A 146 10.15 21.04 -7.76
C PRO A 146 10.15 22.43 -8.36
N SER A 147 8.98 23.06 -8.44
CA SER A 147 8.84 24.46 -8.81
C SER A 147 7.58 25.06 -8.18
N SER A 148 7.40 26.37 -8.33
CA SER A 148 6.12 27.02 -7.99
C SER A 148 4.98 26.61 -8.92
N ALA A 149 5.28 26.19 -10.16
CA ALA A 149 4.29 25.71 -11.13
C ALA A 149 3.91 24.25 -10.91
N THR A 150 4.77 23.46 -10.27
CA THR A 150 4.57 22.04 -9.95
C THR A 150 4.84 21.77 -8.46
N PRO A 151 4.04 22.33 -7.53
CA PRO A 151 4.35 22.23 -6.11
C PRO A 151 3.95 20.88 -5.47
N ASN A 152 3.18 20.04 -6.17
CA ASN A 152 2.63 18.82 -5.60
C ASN A 152 3.51 17.63 -5.95
N TYR A 153 4.21 17.07 -4.97
CA TYR A 153 4.98 15.84 -5.17
C TYR A 153 4.08 14.60 -5.07
N TYR A 154 4.37 13.58 -5.86
CA TYR A 154 3.89 12.22 -5.64
C TYR A 154 5.07 11.26 -5.64
N PRO A 155 5.18 10.37 -4.64
CA PRO A 155 6.30 9.42 -4.55
C PRO A 155 6.30 8.35 -5.66
N GLY A 156 5.18 8.17 -6.38
CA GLY A 156 4.99 7.07 -7.32
C GLY A 156 4.36 5.86 -6.64
N GLY A 157 3.58 5.07 -7.38
CA GLY A 157 2.88 3.91 -6.84
C GLY A 157 1.52 3.69 -7.49
N ARG A 158 0.63 2.99 -6.78
CA ARG A 158 -0.73 2.70 -7.26
C ARG A 158 -1.78 3.51 -6.51
N VAL A 159 -2.78 3.98 -7.24
CA VAL A 159 -3.97 4.64 -6.69
C VAL A 159 -5.20 4.01 -7.34
N ALA A 160 -6.08 3.44 -6.52
CA ALA A 160 -7.29 2.73 -6.99
C ALA A 160 -6.98 1.76 -8.14
N GLY A 161 -5.96 0.91 -7.96
CA GLY A 161 -5.52 -0.09 -8.93
C GLY A 161 -4.64 0.43 -10.07
N ARG A 162 -4.59 1.75 -10.33
CA ARG A 162 -3.85 2.31 -11.47
C ARG A 162 -2.48 2.90 -11.07
N PRO A 163 -1.42 2.69 -11.87
CA PRO A 163 -0.10 3.26 -11.59
C PRO A 163 -0.06 4.77 -11.86
N VAL A 164 0.52 5.52 -10.93
CA VAL A 164 0.74 6.96 -11.03
C VAL A 164 2.25 7.22 -10.93
N PRO A 165 2.89 7.84 -11.93
CA PRO A 165 4.33 8.05 -11.92
C PRO A 165 4.80 8.95 -10.78
N ALA A 166 6.00 8.69 -10.27
CA ALA A 166 6.66 9.58 -9.33
C ALA A 166 6.99 10.92 -10.00
N GLY A 167 6.78 12.05 -9.33
CA GLY A 167 7.12 13.35 -9.92
C GLY A 167 6.46 14.53 -9.22
N TRP A 168 6.67 15.72 -9.78
CA TRP A 168 6.08 16.98 -9.34
C TRP A 168 4.99 17.41 -10.30
N TYR A 169 3.86 17.88 -9.78
CA TYR A 169 2.66 18.17 -10.55
C TYR A 169 2.07 19.54 -10.20
N SER A 170 1.46 20.20 -11.18
CA SER A 170 0.74 21.47 -10.96
C SER A 170 -0.45 21.29 -10.04
N GLU A 171 -1.12 20.15 -10.16
CA GLU A 171 -2.22 19.74 -9.31
C GLU A 171 -2.15 18.25 -8.99
N PRO A 172 -2.68 17.84 -7.83
CA PRO A 172 -2.64 16.45 -7.39
C PRO A 172 -3.76 15.63 -8.02
N TRP A 173 -3.71 15.43 -9.35
CA TRP A 173 -4.78 14.81 -10.15
C TRP A 173 -5.15 13.37 -9.74
N TRP A 174 -4.31 12.68 -8.98
CA TRP A 174 -4.57 11.34 -8.42
C TRP A 174 -5.37 11.38 -7.10
N ARG A 175 -5.32 12.48 -6.33
CA ARG A 175 -5.93 12.56 -4.99
C ARG A 175 -7.43 12.25 -4.99
N PRO A 176 -8.25 12.71 -5.97
CA PRO A 176 -9.66 12.34 -6.00
C PRO A 176 -9.89 10.83 -6.05
N ALA A 177 -9.10 10.09 -6.84
CA ALA A 177 -9.21 8.64 -6.93
C ALA A 177 -8.72 7.93 -5.65
N MET A 178 -7.75 8.50 -4.94
CA MET A 178 -7.30 8.00 -3.64
C MET A 178 -8.40 8.09 -2.58
N ILE A 179 -9.19 9.17 -2.59
CA ILE A 179 -10.28 9.39 -1.64
C ILE A 179 -11.52 8.57 -2.03
N ALA A 180 -11.91 8.62 -3.30
CA ALA A 180 -13.14 7.99 -3.79
C ALA A 180 -12.99 6.49 -4.06
N GLY A 181 -11.77 5.97 -4.18
CA GLY A 181 -11.49 4.59 -4.60
C GLY A 181 -11.80 4.31 -6.07
N ALA A 182 -12.15 5.33 -6.86
CA ALA A 182 -12.49 5.21 -8.27
C ALA A 182 -11.96 6.41 -9.08
N TRP A 183 -11.58 6.15 -10.32
CA TRP A 183 -11.08 7.16 -11.24
C TRP A 183 -12.21 7.87 -11.99
N GLY A 184 -12.08 9.20 -12.13
CA GLY A 184 -13.02 10.01 -12.90
C GLY A 184 -12.98 9.71 -14.40
N ILE A 185 -14.11 10.01 -15.07
CA ILE A 185 -14.22 10.02 -16.53
C ILE A 185 -13.17 11.00 -17.07
N GLY A 186 -12.37 10.58 -18.07
CA GLY A 186 -11.31 11.40 -18.67
C GLY A 186 -9.92 11.23 -18.05
N SER A 187 -9.78 10.52 -16.92
CA SER A 187 -8.47 10.24 -16.30
C SER A 187 -7.47 9.56 -17.24
N THR A 188 -7.94 8.64 -18.10
CA THR A 188 -7.11 7.99 -19.11
C THR A 188 -6.62 8.98 -20.17
N LEU A 189 -7.49 9.90 -20.62
CA LEU A 189 -7.08 10.94 -21.57
C LEU A 189 -6.05 11.88 -20.92
N LEU A 190 -6.29 12.30 -19.67
CA LEU A 190 -5.33 13.12 -18.93
C LEU A 190 -3.97 12.43 -18.82
N PHE A 191 -3.96 11.16 -18.40
CA PHE A 191 -2.75 10.34 -18.31
C PHE A 191 -2.04 10.27 -19.67
N THR A 192 -2.78 9.95 -20.73
CA THR A 192 -2.23 9.82 -22.09
C THR A 192 -1.60 11.12 -22.55
N SER A 193 -2.29 12.25 -22.38
CA SER A 193 -1.78 13.57 -22.74
C SER A 193 -0.52 13.94 -21.95
N LEU A 194 -0.46 13.57 -20.66
CA LEU A 194 0.71 13.85 -19.82
C LEU A 194 1.88 12.92 -20.10
N PHE A 195 1.70 11.63 -20.42
CA PHE A 195 2.82 10.69 -20.33
C PHE A 195 3.16 9.97 -21.64
N THR A 196 2.37 10.15 -22.70
CA THR A 196 2.69 9.52 -23.99
C THR A 196 4.09 9.90 -24.45
N GLY A 197 4.89 8.88 -24.78
CA GLY A 197 6.28 9.03 -25.25
C GLY A 197 7.31 9.44 -24.20
N MET A 198 6.94 9.55 -22.92
CA MET A 198 7.87 9.93 -21.85
C MET A 198 8.73 8.73 -21.44
N ALA A 199 10.06 8.87 -21.53
CA ALA A 199 10.99 7.76 -21.31
C ALA A 199 10.89 7.11 -19.91
N GLY A 200 10.59 7.91 -18.87
CA GLY A 200 10.42 7.42 -17.50
C GLY A 200 9.07 6.73 -17.23
N VAL A 201 8.13 6.76 -18.16
CA VAL A 201 6.80 6.14 -18.04
C VAL A 201 6.61 5.10 -19.13
N GLY A 202 6.96 3.84 -18.82
CA GLY A 202 7.01 2.74 -19.78
C GLY A 202 5.66 2.14 -20.19
N TYR A 203 4.54 2.77 -19.87
CA TYR A 203 3.19 2.24 -20.14
C TYR A 203 2.26 3.32 -20.72
N GLY A 204 1.38 2.91 -21.63
CA GLY A 204 0.41 3.78 -22.28
C GLY A 204 -0.96 3.79 -21.61
N ALA A 205 -1.98 4.30 -22.31
CA ALA A 205 -3.37 4.36 -21.84
C ALA A 205 -3.90 3.00 -21.34
N GLN A 206 -3.76 1.95 -22.15
CA GLN A 206 -4.14 0.57 -21.79
C GLN A 206 -3.38 0.06 -20.55
N GLY A 207 -2.11 0.47 -20.48
CA GLY A 207 -1.23 0.44 -19.32
C GLY A 207 -1.90 0.85 -18.03
N PHE A 208 -2.27 2.12 -18.04
CA PHE A 208 -2.87 2.82 -16.93
C PHE A 208 -4.25 2.27 -16.57
N GLU A 209 -5.12 2.05 -17.56
CA GLU A 209 -6.51 1.61 -17.33
C GLU A 209 -6.61 0.25 -16.67
N ASN A 210 -5.80 -0.71 -17.13
CA ASN A 210 -5.75 -2.07 -16.60
C ASN A 210 -4.85 -2.19 -15.37
N GLY A 211 -4.27 -1.09 -14.89
CA GLY A 211 -3.39 -1.12 -13.73
C GLY A 211 -2.12 -1.96 -13.95
N TYR A 212 -1.44 -1.79 -15.09
CA TYR A 212 -0.60 -2.79 -15.75
C TYR A 212 0.12 -3.80 -14.85
N GLY A 213 -0.24 -5.08 -15.07
CA GLY A 213 0.24 -6.27 -14.38
C GLY A 213 -0.68 -6.71 -13.23
N GLU A 214 -1.76 -7.44 -13.52
CA GLU A 214 -2.42 -8.31 -12.54
C GLU A 214 -1.37 -9.32 -12.01
N GLY A 215 -0.67 -8.96 -10.95
CA GLY A 215 0.33 -9.83 -10.31
C GLY A 215 0.22 -9.88 -8.79
N PHE A 216 -0.79 -9.24 -8.20
CA PHE A 216 -0.96 -9.21 -6.74
C PHE A 216 -2.38 -9.47 -6.25
N GLN A 217 -3.42 -9.27 -7.09
CA GLN A 217 -4.76 -9.76 -6.77
C GLN A 217 -4.83 -11.29 -6.81
N ASP A 218 -4.13 -11.93 -7.76
CA ASP A 218 -3.92 -13.38 -7.74
C ASP A 218 -3.06 -13.84 -6.54
N GLY A 219 -2.21 -13.00 -5.94
CA GLY A 219 -1.42 -13.38 -4.76
C GLY A 219 -2.21 -13.40 -3.46
N LEU A 220 -3.22 -12.52 -3.33
CA LEU A 220 -4.15 -12.50 -2.20
C LEU A 220 -5.29 -13.51 -2.37
N SER A 221 -5.69 -13.81 -3.61
CA SER A 221 -6.67 -14.87 -3.93
C SER A 221 -6.06 -16.28 -4.04
N ALA A 222 -4.74 -16.40 -4.29
CA ALA A 222 -4.01 -17.68 -4.25
C ALA A 222 -3.41 -17.98 -2.86
N GLY A 223 -3.41 -17.02 -1.93
CA GLY A 223 -3.10 -17.26 -0.52
C GLY A 223 -4.19 -18.03 0.24
N ASP A 224 -5.38 -18.19 -0.37
CA ASP A 224 -6.53 -18.92 0.21
C ASP A 224 -7.00 -20.09 -0.69
N GLN A 225 -6.24 -20.45 -1.73
CA GLN A 225 -6.54 -21.57 -2.64
C GLN A 225 -5.36 -22.55 -2.79
N GLY A 226 -4.56 -22.66 -1.73
CA GLY A 226 -3.46 -23.62 -1.61
C GLY A 226 -3.77 -24.75 -0.62
N ALA A 227 -5.02 -25.23 -0.60
CA ALA A 227 -5.36 -26.51 0.03
C ALA A 227 -6.06 -27.35 -1.03
N ASP A 228 -5.29 -27.94 -1.94
CA ASP A 228 -5.83 -28.98 -2.79
C ASP A 228 -5.76 -30.33 -2.03
N PRO A 229 -6.91 -30.92 -1.71
CA PRO A 229 -7.03 -32.20 -1.06
C PRO A 229 -7.11 -33.28 -2.14
N ALA A 230 -6.20 -34.26 -2.14
CA ALA A 230 -6.33 -35.41 -3.02
C ALA A 230 -5.74 -36.69 -2.41
N GLY A 231 -6.63 -37.61 -2.03
CA GLY A 231 -6.37 -39.04 -2.15
C GLY A 231 -6.96 -39.94 -1.05
N GLY A 232 -8.15 -40.50 -1.30
CA GLY A 232 -8.66 -41.73 -0.67
C GLY A 232 -9.93 -41.52 0.16
N ASP A 233 -11.09 -41.40 -0.47
CA ASP A 233 -12.03 -42.51 -0.68
C ASP A 233 -12.68 -42.99 0.61
N TRP A 234 -13.94 -42.64 0.85
CA TRP A 234 -15.02 -43.52 1.32
C TRP A 234 -16.33 -42.78 1.08
N GLY A 235 -17.01 -43.15 -0.01
CA GLY A 235 -18.36 -42.69 -0.31
C GLY A 235 -19.42 -43.33 0.60
N GLY A 236 -20.60 -42.73 0.58
CA GLY A 236 -21.86 -43.46 0.71
C GLY A 236 -22.68 -43.24 1.98
N ASP A 237 -23.66 -42.35 1.81
CA ASP A 237 -25.08 -42.59 2.13
C ASP A 237 -25.63 -42.30 3.53
N ALA A 238 -26.91 -41.88 3.49
CA ALA A 238 -27.87 -41.56 4.55
C ALA A 238 -27.58 -40.27 5.35
N GLY A 239 -28.42 -39.23 5.35
CA GLY A 239 -29.88 -39.19 5.17
C GLY A 239 -30.53 -38.65 6.44
N GLY A 240 -31.16 -37.46 6.35
CA GLY A 240 -32.34 -37.09 7.14
C GLY A 240 -32.20 -36.25 8.43
N GLY A 241 -33.06 -35.23 8.53
CA GLY A 241 -33.60 -34.64 9.77
C GLY A 241 -32.85 -33.41 10.29
N ASP A 242 -33.31 -32.18 10.02
CA ASP A 242 -34.33 -31.39 10.73
C ASP A 242 -33.82 -30.74 12.04
N TRP A 243 -34.53 -29.69 12.49
CA TRP A 243 -34.35 -28.83 13.67
C TRP A 243 -33.39 -27.66 13.44
N GLY A 244 -33.82 -26.40 13.29
CA GLY A 244 -34.93 -25.71 13.95
C GLY A 244 -34.32 -24.52 14.70
N GLY A 245 -34.64 -23.30 14.26
CA GLY A 245 -34.07 -22.08 14.83
C GLY A 245 -34.48 -21.81 16.27
N PHE A 246 -33.69 -21.01 16.98
CA PHE A 246 -34.16 -20.12 18.05
C PHE A 246 -33.22 -18.93 18.21
N ASP A 247 -33.85 -17.76 18.27
CA ASP A 247 -33.33 -16.52 18.86
C ASP A 247 -32.96 -16.71 20.34
N PHE A 248 -31.93 -15.99 20.78
CA PHE A 248 -31.84 -15.34 22.10
C PHE A 248 -31.02 -14.05 21.98
#